data_AF-A0AAV2INC3-F1
#
_entry.id   AF-A0AAV2INC3-F1
#
_cell.length_a   1.000
_cell.length_b   1.000
_cell.length_c   1.000
_cell.angle_alpha   90.00
_cell.angle_beta   90.00
_cell.angle_gamma   90.00
#
_symmetry.space_group_name_H-M   'P 1'
#
loop_
_entity.id
_entity.type
_entity.pdbx_description
1 polymer ?
#
loop_
_entity_poly.entity_id
_entity_poly.type
_entity_poly.pdbx_seq_one_letter_code
_entity_poly.pdbx_strand_id
1 'polypeptide(L)' 'MALNVFLSVWFVFGHYWLIRIWKPHFKAPLHEPRNWCDETVFFFTFWQLVICHIIIGLVIVTAIILYCCYVCVKCF' A
#
# COMPACT_ATOMS: atom_id res chain seq x y z
N MET A 1 17.78 -9.94 3.62
CA MET A 1 16.45 -10.53 3.95
C MET A 1 15.70 -9.78 5.04
N ALA A 2 16.32 -9.41 6.16
CA ALA A 2 15.65 -8.68 7.25
C ALA A 2 14.91 -7.40 6.79
N LEU A 3 15.51 -6.60 5.93
CA LEU A 3 14.89 -5.38 5.37
C LEU A 3 13.63 -5.66 4.56
N ASN A 4 13.63 -6.70 3.71
CA ASN A 4 12.44 -7.05 2.92
C ASN A 4 11.30 -7.51 3.84
N VAL A 5 11.59 -8.34 4.84
CA VAL A 5 10.61 -8.77 5.84
C VAL A 5 10.06 -7.57 6.59
N PHE A 6 10.94 -6.67 7.04
CA PHE A 6 10.55 -5.43 7.69
C PHE A 6 9.62 -4.59 6.81
N LEU A 7 9.97 -4.36 5.54
CA LEU A 7 9.15 -3.59 4.60
C LEU A 7 7.81 -4.26 4.32
N SER A 8 7.76 -5.58 4.18
CA SER A 8 6.50 -6.32 3.99
C SER A 8 5.59 -6.20 5.21
N VAL A 9 6.13 -6.36 6.42
CA VAL A 9 5.37 -6.18 7.67
C VAL A 9 4.91 -4.73 7.79
N TRP A 10 5.80 -3.76 7.52
CA TRP A 10 5.50 -2.34 7.57
C TRP A 10 4.41 -1.93 6.58
N PHE A 11 4.39 -2.52 5.39
CA PHE A 11 3.33 -2.31 4.40
C PHE A 11 1.95 -2.73 4.92
N VAL A 12 1.87 -3.90 5.58
CA VAL A 12 0.63 -4.39 6.20
C VAL A 12 0.20 -3.47 7.35
N PHE A 13 1.13 -3.02 8.19
CA PHE A 13 0.85 -2.06 9.25
C PHE A 13 0.35 -0.72 8.70
N GLY A 14 0.94 -0.22 7.61
CA GLY A 14 0.48 1.00 6.95
C GLY A 14 -0.96 0.88 6.43
N HIS A 15 -1.29 -0.25 5.79
CA HIS A 15 -2.65 -0.54 5.34
C HIS A 15 -3.64 -0.64 6.51
N TYR A 16 -3.27 -1.34 7.58
CA TYR A 16 -4.06 -1.44 8.79
C TYR A 16 -4.31 -0.07 9.44
N TRP A 17 -3.27 0.75 9.54
CA TRP A 17 -3.34 2.09 10.12
C TRP A 17 -4.25 3.01 9.30
N LEU A 18 -4.13 3.00 7.97
CA LEU A 18 -4.96 3.79 7.07
C LEU A 18 -6.45 3.43 7.20
N ILE A 19 -6.77 2.12 7.21
CA ILE A 19 -8.15 1.63 7.38
C ILE A 19 -8.69 1.97 8.76
N ARG A 20 -7.87 1.86 9.81
CA ARG A 20 -8.28 2.18 11.19
C ARG A 20 -8.67 3.64 11.35
N ILE A 21 -8.02 4.56 10.64
CA ILE A 21 -8.28 5.99 10.79
C ILE A 21 -9.52 6.40 10.00
N TRP A 22 -9.69 5.95 8.75
CA TRP A 22 -10.80 6.18 7.79
C TRP A 22 -11.39 7.61 7.73
N LYS A 23 -11.87 8.18 8.85
CA LYS A 23 -12.13 9.60 9.09
C LYS A 23 -11.03 10.24 9.98
N PRO A 24 -9.97 10.82 9.40
CA PRO A 24 -8.98 11.56 10.18
C PRO A 24 -9.55 12.85 10.77
N HIS A 25 -9.22 13.14 12.03
CA HIS A 25 -9.35 14.47 12.61
C HIS A 25 -8.05 15.24 12.39
N PHE A 26 -8.03 16.16 11.43
CA PHE A 26 -6.83 16.96 11.12
C PHE A 26 -6.52 18.05 12.16
N LYS A 27 -7.48 18.37 13.03
CA LYS A 27 -7.33 19.31 14.14
C LYS A 27 -7.58 18.59 15.44
N ALA A 28 -6.79 18.90 16.47
CA ALA A 28 -6.94 18.35 17.81
C ALA A 28 -8.34 18.67 18.39
N PRO A 29 -9.18 17.65 18.66
CA PRO A 29 -10.48 17.88 19.29
C PRO A 29 -10.30 18.24 20.76
N LEU A 30 -11.16 19.15 21.26
CA LEU A 30 -11.05 19.72 22.62
C LEU A 30 -11.17 18.67 23.74
N HIS A 31 -12.01 17.65 23.53
CA HIS A 31 -12.26 16.58 24.51
C HIS A 31 -11.30 15.40 24.37
N GLU A 32 -10.58 15.28 23.24
CA GLU A 32 -9.66 14.18 22.95
C GLU A 32 -8.40 14.69 22.22
N PRO A 33 -7.51 15.43 22.89
CA PRO A 33 -6.39 16.13 22.25
C PRO A 33 -5.36 15.22 21.59
N ARG A 34 -5.43 13.90 21.82
CA ARG A 34 -4.57 12.87 21.20
C ARG A 34 -5.21 12.23 19.95
N ASN A 35 -6.49 12.41 19.73
CA ASN A 35 -7.22 11.81 18.62
C ASN A 35 -7.15 12.72 17.37
N TRP A 36 -5.92 13.06 16.95
CA TRP A 36 -5.66 13.84 15.75
C TRP A 36 -4.60 13.16 14.89
N CYS A 37 -4.67 13.41 13.59
CA CYS A 37 -3.71 12.91 12.60
C CYS A 37 -3.26 14.07 11.73
N ASP A 38 -1.94 14.19 11.55
CA ASP A 38 -1.39 15.17 10.63
C ASP A 38 -1.80 14.85 9.18
N GLU A 39 -2.24 15.87 8.46
CA GLU A 39 -2.71 15.76 7.08
C GLU A 39 -1.60 15.24 6.15
N THR A 40 -0.38 15.72 6.33
CA THR A 40 0.77 15.35 5.50
C THR A 40 1.09 13.87 5.65
N VAL A 41 1.10 13.37 6.88
CA VAL A 41 1.42 11.96 7.17
C VAL A 41 0.34 11.03 6.61
N PHE A 42 -0.93 11.43 6.73
CA PHE A 42 -2.04 10.66 6.19
C PHE A 42 -1.95 10.55 4.66
N PHE A 43 -1.79 11.68 3.96
CA PHE A 43 -1.68 11.68 2.50
C PHE A 43 -0.41 11.00 2.01
N PHE A 44 0.72 11.17 2.68
CA PHE A 44 1.95 10.46 2.34
C PHE A 44 1.75 8.94 2.41
N THR A 45 1.17 8.46 3.51
CA THR A 45 0.89 7.03 3.69
C THR A 45 -0.10 6.52 2.63
N PHE A 46 -1.16 7.29 2.35
CA PHE A 46 -2.14 6.96 1.33
C PHE A 46 -1.49 6.81 -0.06
N TRP A 47 -0.76 7.83 -0.52
CA TRP A 47 -0.12 7.82 -1.83
C TRP A 47 0.94 6.73 -1.95
N GLN A 48 1.73 6.52 -0.90
CA GLN A 48 2.71 5.44 -0.86
C GLN A 48 2.04 4.07 -1.07
N LEU A 49 0.93 3.80 -0.38
CA LEU A 49 0.18 2.55 -0.54
C LEU A 49 -0.42 2.40 -1.94
N VAL A 50 -0.95 3.48 -2.52
CA VAL A 50 -1.49 3.50 -3.88
C VAL A 50 -0.40 3.16 -4.91
N ILE A 51 0.76 3.81 -4.83
CA ILE A 51 1.89 3.57 -5.73
C ILE A 51 2.36 2.12 -5.63
N CYS A 52 2.49 1.58 -4.41
CA CYS A 52 2.87 0.18 -4.21
C CYS A 52 1.87 -0.78 -4.87
N HIS A 53 0.57 -0.54 -4.76
CA HIS A 53 -0.45 -1.37 -5.41
C HIS A 53 -0.39 -1.28 -6.94
N ILE A 54 -0.15 -0.09 -7.50
CA ILE A 54 0.03 0.09 -8.94
C ILE A 54 1.22 -0.73 -9.43
N ILE A 55 2.36 -0.65 -8.74
CA ILE A 55 3.57 -1.40 -9.11
C ILE A 55 3.31 -2.91 -9.05
N ILE A 56 2.68 -3.41 -7.98
CA ILE A 56 2.32 -4.83 -7.84
C ILE A 56 1.39 -5.25 -8.99
N GLY A 57 0.38 -4.44 -9.31
CA GLY A 57 -0.54 -4.70 -10.43
C GLY A 57 0.20 -4.81 -11.77
N LEU A 58 1.12 -3.89 -12.06
CA LEU A 58 1.93 -3.92 -13.28
C LEU A 58 2.83 -5.17 -13.36
N VAL A 59 3.43 -5.58 -12.24
CA VAL A 59 4.24 -6.81 -12.17
C VAL A 59 3.38 -8.04 -12.44
N ILE A 60 2.19 -8.13 -11.86
CA ILE A 60 1.26 -9.24 -12.10
C ILE A 60 0.81 -9.28 -13.57
N VAL A 61 0.43 -8.13 -14.14
CA VAL A 61 -0.02 -8.05 -15.53
C VAL A 61 1.10 -8.47 -16.49
N THR A 62 2.33 -7.97 -16.29
CA THR A 62 3.47 -8.36 -17.12
C THR A 62 3.81 -9.85 -16.97
N ALA A 63 3.76 -10.40 -15.76
CA ALA A 63 3.94 -11.83 -15.52
C ALA A 63 2.89 -12.69 -16.24
N ILE A 64 1.62 -12.28 -16.22
CA ILE A 64 0.53 -12.97 -16.94
C ILE A 64 0.78 -12.93 -18.44
N ILE A 65 1.13 -11.77 -19.01
CA ILE A 65 1.42 -11.64 -20.44
C ILE A 65 2.57 -12.57 -20.84
N LEU A 66 3.68 -12.54 -20.09
CA LEU A 66 4.84 -13.39 -20.35
C LEU A 66 4.49 -14.88 -20.23
N TYR A 67 3.70 -15.26 -19.22
CA TYR A 67 3.23 -16.63 -19.05
C TYR A 67 2.37 -17.08 -20.22
N CYS A 68 1.42 -16.25 -20.67
CA CYS A 68 0.60 -16.54 -21.85
C CYS A 68 1.47 -16.71 -23.10
N CYS A 69 2.42 -15.79 -23.35
CA CYS A 69 3.35 -15.91 -24.48
C CYS A 69 4.19 -17.20 -24.41
N TYR A 70 4.70 -17.54 -23.22
CA TYR A 70 5.47 -18.77 -23.01
C TYR A 70 4.63 -20.02 -23.33
N VAL A 71 3.39 -20.08 -22.85
CA VAL A 71 2.47 -21.19 -23.14
C VAL A 71 2.15 -21.26 -24.63
N CYS A 72 1.87 -20.12 -25.29
CA CYS A 72 1.61 -20.08 -26.73
C CYS A 72 2.80 -20.58 -27.55
N VAL A 73 4.02 -20.17 -27.22
CA VAL A 73 5.24 -20.61 -27.92
C VAL A 73 5.53 -22.09 -27.66
N LYS A 74 5.27 -22.58 -26.45
CA LYS A 74 5.53 -23.98 -26.09
C LYS A 74 4.48 -24.97 -26.62
N CYS A 75 3.31 -24.49 -27.02
CA CYS A 75 2.22 -25.30 -27.55
C CYS A 75 2.20 -25.39 -29.09
N PHE A 76 3.08 -24.64 -29.76
CA PHE A 76 3.34 -24.72 -31.21
C PHE A 76 4.54 -25.64 -31.47
#